data_AF-A0A7T7UWL0-F1
#
_entry.id   AF-A0A7T7UWL0-F1
#
_cell.length_a   1.000
_cell.length_b   1.000
_cell.length_c   1.000
_cell.angle_alpha   90.00
_cell.angle_beta   90.00
_cell.angle_gamma   90.00
#
_symmetry.space_group_name_H-M   'P 1'
#
loop_
_entity.id
_entity.type
_entity.pdbx_description
1 polymer ?
#
loop_
_entity_poly.entity_id
_entity_poly.type
_entity_poly.pdbx_seq_one_letter_code
_entity_poly.pdbx_strand_id
1 'polypeptide(L)'
;MRRFRFYLIGLIPGIIIVFFILNQKGTSCSYFPNDRVVAETLTKDFVLSPDFQQELKALNLNEKFLKDSIVSKGKIDFDRSEAQKQPCPKYLLFYPSKKPVYEVQYEKCKENAQFINIKKIN
;
A
#
# COMPACT_ATOMS: atom_id res chain seq x y z
N MET A 1 23.49 -2.47 43.30
CA MET A 1 22.32 -3.38 43.39
C MET A 1 21.01 -2.72 43.84
N ARG A 2 20.97 -1.79 44.81
CA ARG A 2 19.70 -1.26 45.35
C ARG A 2 18.98 -0.25 44.42
N ARG A 3 19.72 0.63 43.75
CA ARG A 3 19.16 1.66 42.84
C ARG A 3 18.49 1.07 41.58
N PHE A 4 19.09 0.03 41.00
CA PHE A 4 18.56 -0.65 39.80
C PHE A 4 17.17 -1.26 40.03
N ARG A 5 16.92 -1.80 41.23
CA ARG A 5 15.61 -2.36 41.62
C ARG A 5 14.52 -1.30 41.70
N PHE A 6 14.85 -0.09 42.17
CA PHE A 6 13.89 1.02 42.19
C PHE A 6 13.52 1.51 40.79
N TYR A 7 14.49 1.55 39.85
CA TYR A 7 14.18 1.88 38.46
C TYR A 7 13.31 0.81 37.77
N LEU A 8 13.53 -0.48 38.08
CA LEU A 8 12.73 -1.57 37.51
C LEU A 8 11.26 -1.56 37.96
N ILE A 9 10.98 -1.11 39.18
CA ILE A 9 9.60 -1.00 39.70
C ILE A 9 8.77 0.01 38.91
N GLY A 10 9.37 1.08 38.37
CA GLY A 10 8.70 2.02 37.47
C GLY A 10 8.74 1.60 36.00
N LEU A 11 9.86 1.00 35.57
CA LEU A 11 10.07 0.61 34.18
C LEU A 11 9.14 -0.53 33.74
N ILE A 12 8.95 -1.56 34.56
CA ILE A 12 8.12 -2.72 34.24
C ILE A 12 6.65 -2.35 33.97
N PRO A 13 5.93 -1.64 34.87
CA PRO A 13 4.56 -1.22 34.60
C PRO A 13 4.49 -0.22 33.43
N GLY A 14 5.49 0.65 33.27
CA GLY A 14 5.56 1.56 32.12
C GLY A 14 5.63 0.81 30.78
N ILE A 15 6.48 -0.21 30.71
CA ILE A 15 6.61 -1.07 29.52
C ILE A 15 5.29 -1.82 29.23
N ILE A 16 4.60 -2.34 30.25
CA ILE A 16 3.31 -3.03 30.09
C ILE A 16 2.26 -2.09 29.49
N ILE A 17 2.17 -0.86 29.98
CA ILE A 17 1.23 0.15 29.46
C ILE A 17 1.57 0.50 28.00
N VAL A 18 2.85 0.71 27.68
CA VAL A 18 3.29 0.99 26.30
C VAL A 18 2.94 -0.15 25.36
N PHE A 19 3.19 -1.41 25.75
CA PHE A 19 2.81 -2.58 24.94
C PHE A 19 1.30 -2.67 24.74
N PHE A 20 0.50 -2.33 25.74
CA PHE A 20 -0.96 -2.35 25.62
C PHE A 20 -1.47 -1.29 24.62
N ILE A 21 -0.90 -0.08 24.66
CA ILE A 21 -1.23 1.01 23.72
C ILE A 21 -0.78 0.66 22.30
N LEU A 22 0.41 0.09 22.13
CA LEU A 22 0.93 -0.32 20.82
C LEU A 22 0.16 -1.51 20.23
N ASN A 23 -0.33 -2.45 21.04
CA ASN A 23 -1.15 -3.57 20.56
C ASN A 23 -2.57 -3.18 20.14
N GLN A 24 -3.08 -2.04 20.62
CA GLN A 24 -4.45 -1.61 20.30
C GLN A 24 -4.61 -1.05 18.88
N LYS A 25 -3.53 -0.83 18.14
CA LYS A 25 -3.62 -0.35 16.76
C LYS A 25 -2.68 -1.17 15.89
N GLY A 26 -3.25 -1.86 14.91
CA GLY A 26 -2.53 -2.36 13.74
C GLY A 26 -2.01 -1.21 12.87
N THR A 27 -1.28 -0.27 13.46
CA THR A 27 -0.61 0.82 12.77
C THR A 27 0.53 0.21 11.97
N SER A 28 0.25 -0.14 10.71
CA SER A 28 1.31 -0.32 9.73
C SER A 28 1.98 1.04 9.54
N CYS A 29 3.11 1.26 10.19
CA CYS A 29 3.95 2.40 9.89
C CYS A 29 4.52 2.19 8.48
N SER A 30 3.92 2.81 7.47
CA SER A 30 4.40 2.83 6.10
C SER A 30 5.63 3.74 5.98
N TYR A 31 6.75 3.28 6.53
CA TYR A 31 8.00 4.05 6.55
C TYR A 31 8.65 4.13 5.16
N PHE A 32 8.48 3.09 4.34
CA PHE A 32 9.06 3.05 3.00
C PHE A 32 8.15 3.74 1.97
N PRO A 33 8.73 4.43 0.95
CA PRO A 33 7.96 5.13 -0.07
C PRO A 33 6.91 4.24 -0.77
N ASN A 34 7.26 2.98 -1.06
CA ASN A 34 6.34 2.01 -1.65
C ASN A 34 5.11 1.80 -0.78
N ASP A 35 5.31 1.46 0.50
CA ASP A 35 4.24 1.15 1.44
C ASP A 35 3.36 2.36 1.68
N ARG A 36 3.93 3.56 1.65
CA ARG A 36 3.18 4.81 1.76
C ARG A 36 2.25 5.00 0.57
N VAL A 37 2.74 4.81 -0.66
CA VAL A 37 1.90 4.91 -1.86
C VAL A 37 0.78 3.86 -1.82
N VAL A 38 1.10 2.61 -1.50
CA VAL A 38 0.13 1.52 -1.39
C VAL A 38 -0.94 1.83 -0.32
N ALA A 39 -0.53 2.21 0.89
CA ALA A 39 -1.45 2.54 1.97
C ALA A 39 -2.36 3.72 1.60
N GLU A 40 -1.80 4.80 1.05
CA GLU A 40 -2.58 5.94 0.60
C GLU A 40 -3.57 5.52 -0.51
N THR A 41 -3.15 4.72 -1.50
CA THR A 41 -4.03 4.22 -2.56
C THR A 41 -5.17 3.37 -2.00
N LEU A 42 -4.91 2.46 -1.05
CA LEU A 42 -5.93 1.58 -0.45
C LEU A 42 -7.01 2.34 0.34
N THR A 43 -6.74 3.57 0.75
CA THR A 43 -7.71 4.45 1.45
C THR A 43 -8.58 5.28 0.50
N LYS A 44 -8.31 5.26 -0.80
CA LYS A 44 -9.09 5.98 -1.82
C LYS A 44 -10.20 5.11 -2.39
N ASP A 45 -11.18 5.76 -3.01
CA ASP A 45 -12.18 5.08 -3.81
C ASP A 45 -11.57 4.58 -5.11
N PHE A 46 -11.80 3.32 -5.46
CA PHE A 46 -11.24 2.70 -6.66
C PHE A 46 -12.17 2.99 -7.83
N VAL A 47 -11.68 3.72 -8.81
CA VAL A 47 -12.41 4.04 -10.05
C VAL A 47 -11.73 3.31 -11.19
N LEU A 48 -12.45 2.38 -11.81
CA LEU A 48 -11.95 1.58 -12.91
C LEU A 48 -12.40 2.22 -14.21
N SER A 49 -11.45 2.57 -15.10
CA SER A 49 -11.82 3.01 -16.44
C SER A 49 -12.50 1.86 -17.22
N PRO A 50 -13.35 2.16 -18.21
CA PRO A 50 -14.03 1.14 -19.00
C PRO A 50 -13.07 0.12 -19.64
N ASP A 51 -11.95 0.62 -20.17
CA ASP A 51 -10.91 -0.19 -20.80
C ASP A 51 -10.23 -1.10 -19.77
N PHE A 52 -9.86 -0.55 -18.62
CA PHE A 52 -9.29 -1.32 -17.51
C PHE A 52 -10.25 -2.41 -17.04
N GLN A 53 -11.54 -2.11 -16.92
CA GLN A 53 -12.55 -3.08 -16.49
C GLN A 53 -12.73 -4.22 -17.51
N GLN A 54 -12.62 -3.92 -18.82
CA GLN A 54 -12.61 -4.96 -19.85
C GLN A 54 -11.35 -5.82 -19.78
N GLU A 55 -10.17 -5.22 -19.66
CA GLU A 55 -8.90 -5.96 -19.55
C GLU A 55 -8.88 -6.82 -18.27
N LEU A 56 -9.37 -6.29 -17.15
CA LEU A 56 -9.49 -7.02 -15.88
C LEU A 56 -10.35 -8.28 -16.05
N LYS A 57 -11.50 -8.16 -16.72
CA LYS A 57 -12.39 -9.30 -17.05
C LYS A 57 -11.72 -10.28 -18.01
N ALA A 58 -11.03 -9.80 -19.04
CA ALA A 58 -10.31 -10.65 -19.99
C ALA A 58 -9.19 -11.46 -19.32
N LEU A 59 -8.57 -10.89 -18.28
CA LEU A 59 -7.57 -11.58 -17.44
C LEU A 59 -8.20 -12.48 -16.36
N ASN A 60 -9.53 -12.60 -16.30
CA ASN A 60 -10.28 -13.32 -15.25
C ASN A 60 -9.95 -12.83 -13.83
N LEU A 61 -9.71 -11.53 -13.67
CA LEU A 61 -9.44 -10.88 -12.40
C LEU A 61 -10.67 -10.10 -11.91
N ASN A 62 -10.82 -10.03 -10.59
CA ASN A 62 -11.91 -9.29 -9.94
C ASN A 62 -11.35 -8.10 -9.14
N GLU A 63 -12.19 -7.11 -8.86
CA GLU A 63 -11.80 -5.90 -8.09
C GLU A 63 -11.24 -6.22 -6.70
N LYS A 64 -11.77 -7.27 -6.06
CA LYS A 64 -11.23 -7.78 -4.80
C LYS A 64 -9.78 -8.22 -4.94
N PHE A 65 -9.44 -8.93 -6.02
CA PHE A 65 -8.07 -9.37 -6.28
C PHE A 65 -7.15 -8.18 -6.59
N LEU A 66 -7.65 -7.18 -7.34
CA LEU A 66 -6.94 -5.93 -7.58
C LEU A 66 -6.55 -5.26 -6.24
N LYS A 67 -7.50 -5.12 -5.32
CA LYS A 67 -7.27 -4.47 -4.02
C LYS A 67 -6.41 -5.31 -3.08
N ASP A 68 -6.80 -6.55 -2.82
CA ASP A 68 -6.20 -7.40 -1.78
C ASP A 68 -4.86 -8.01 -2.19
N SER A 69 -4.59 -8.12 -3.49
CA SER A 69 -3.38 -8.76 -4.02
C SER A 69 -2.53 -7.79 -4.80
N ILE A 70 -3.04 -7.23 -5.91
CA ILE A 70 -2.23 -6.41 -6.82
C ILE A 70 -1.76 -5.13 -6.11
N VAL A 71 -2.67 -4.33 -5.57
CA VAL A 71 -2.32 -3.06 -4.91
C VAL A 71 -1.63 -3.32 -3.58
N SER A 72 -2.22 -4.16 -2.72
CA SER A 72 -1.71 -4.42 -1.36
C SER A 72 -0.30 -5.04 -1.32
N LYS A 73 0.05 -5.89 -2.31
CA LYS A 73 1.33 -6.62 -2.34
C LYS A 73 2.18 -6.25 -3.57
N GLY A 74 1.80 -5.20 -4.28
CA GLY A 74 2.50 -4.71 -5.45
C GLY A 74 3.75 -3.90 -5.09
N LYS A 75 4.60 -3.69 -6.09
CA LYS A 75 5.77 -2.82 -6.01
C LYS A 75 5.61 -1.66 -6.98
N ILE A 76 5.74 -0.44 -6.49
CA ILE A 76 5.77 0.78 -7.30
C ILE A 76 7.13 0.90 -7.98
N ASP A 77 7.09 1.12 -9.30
CA ASP A 77 8.26 1.51 -10.09
C ASP A 77 8.37 3.03 -10.08
N PHE A 78 9.15 3.57 -9.15
CA PHE A 78 9.34 5.01 -9.01
C PHE A 78 10.13 5.63 -10.16
N ASP A 79 10.90 4.83 -10.91
CA ASP A 79 11.71 5.32 -12.02
C ASP A 79 10.83 5.62 -13.25
N ARG A 80 9.79 4.80 -13.46
CA ARG A 80 8.81 4.97 -14.55
C ARG A 80 7.53 5.71 -14.14
N SER A 81 7.35 5.98 -12.85
CA SER A 81 6.18 6.70 -12.32
C SER A 81 6.38 8.22 -12.34
N GLU A 82 5.30 8.98 -12.61
CA GLU A 82 5.29 10.43 -12.46
C GLU A 82 4.73 10.82 -11.08
N ALA A 83 5.45 10.47 -10.00
CA ALA A 83 4.97 10.65 -8.62
C ALA A 83 4.76 12.12 -8.20
N GLN A 84 5.34 13.08 -8.93
CA GLN A 84 5.23 14.52 -8.66
C GLN A 84 4.21 15.23 -9.55
N LYS A 85 3.56 14.51 -10.47
CA LYS A 85 2.56 15.08 -11.38
C LYS A 85 1.38 15.65 -10.59
N GLN A 86 0.95 16.85 -10.95
CA GLN A 86 -0.25 17.50 -10.40
C GLN A 86 -1.31 17.62 -11.50
N PRO A 87 -2.62 17.52 -11.17
CA PRO A 87 -3.19 17.38 -9.82
C PRO A 87 -3.14 15.94 -9.28
N CYS A 88 -2.96 14.94 -10.15
CA CYS A 88 -2.93 13.53 -9.78
C CYS A 88 -1.59 12.88 -10.16
N PRO A 89 -0.79 12.42 -9.18
CA PRO A 89 0.38 11.61 -9.43
C PRO A 89 0.05 10.32 -10.19
N LYS A 90 0.89 9.98 -11.19
CA LYS A 90 0.79 8.73 -11.94
C LYS A 90 1.74 7.71 -11.37
N TYR A 91 1.23 6.50 -11.14
CA TYR A 91 2.02 5.38 -10.64
C TYR A 91 1.94 4.19 -11.57
N LEU A 92 3.07 3.50 -11.67
CA LEU A 92 3.21 2.22 -12.31
C LEU A 92 3.51 1.18 -11.23
N LEU A 93 2.66 0.17 -11.15
CA LEU A 93 2.73 -0.87 -10.15
C LEU A 93 2.93 -2.22 -10.81
N PHE A 94 3.82 -3.01 -10.23
CA PHE A 94 4.05 -4.39 -10.61
C PHE A 94 3.55 -5.37 -9.57
N TYR A 95 2.98 -6.47 -10.04
CA TYR A 95 2.60 -7.59 -9.19
C TYR A 95 2.82 -8.93 -9.91
N PRO A 96 3.37 -9.95 -9.24
CA PRO A 96 4.04 -9.93 -7.93
C PRO A 96 5.40 -9.21 -7.92
N SER A 97 5.82 -8.68 -6.76
CA SER A 97 7.06 -7.88 -6.61
C SER A 97 8.37 -8.55 -7.07
N LYS A 98 8.50 -9.89 -6.96
CA LYS A 98 9.73 -10.62 -7.33
C LYS A 98 9.78 -11.08 -8.78
N LYS A 99 8.63 -11.45 -9.35
CA LYS A 99 8.47 -11.96 -10.71
C LYS A 99 7.21 -11.30 -11.27
N PRO A 100 7.32 -10.08 -11.80
CA PRO A 100 6.17 -9.28 -12.16
C PRO A 100 5.44 -9.93 -13.33
N VAL A 101 4.16 -10.22 -13.14
CA VAL A 101 3.26 -10.79 -14.17
C VAL A 101 2.28 -9.73 -14.66
N TYR A 102 1.98 -8.73 -13.83
CA TYR A 102 1.06 -7.65 -14.14
C TYR A 102 1.75 -6.31 -13.97
N GLU A 103 1.56 -5.43 -14.94
CA GLU A 103 1.84 -4.00 -14.86
C GLU A 103 0.52 -3.26 -14.82
N VAL A 104 0.32 -2.44 -13.80
CA VAL A 104 -0.89 -1.62 -13.62
C VAL A 104 -0.49 -0.16 -13.62
N GLN A 105 -1.14 0.61 -14.47
CA GLN A 105 -0.99 2.06 -14.53
C GLN A 105 -2.24 2.72 -13.95
N TYR A 106 -2.03 3.61 -12.98
CA TYR A 106 -3.12 4.30 -12.31
C TYR A 106 -2.72 5.70 -11.86
N GLU A 107 -3.71 6.57 -11.74
CA GLU A 107 -3.59 7.90 -11.18
C GLU A 107 -4.13 7.92 -9.76
N LYS A 108 -3.37 8.50 -8.82
CA LYS A 108 -3.80 8.65 -7.43
C LYS A 108 -4.20 10.10 -7.18
N CYS A 109 -5.49 10.40 -7.30
CA CYS A 109 -6.04 11.71 -6.99
C CYS A 109 -6.34 11.87 -5.49
N LYS A 110 -6.82 13.04 -5.08
CA LYS A 110 -7.11 13.36 -3.67
C LYS A 110 -8.20 12.47 -3.06
N GLU A 111 -9.24 12.15 -3.84
CA GLU A 111 -10.42 11.39 -3.39
C GLU A 111 -10.43 9.96 -3.91
N ASN A 112 -10.02 9.75 -5.16
CA ASN A 112 -10.06 8.45 -5.84
C ASN A 112 -8.70 8.02 -6.40
N ALA A 113 -8.56 6.72 -6.64
CA ALA A 113 -7.50 6.10 -7.42
C ALA A 113 -8.11 5.59 -8.74
N GLN A 114 -7.71 6.19 -9.85
CA GLN A 114 -8.22 5.89 -11.19
C GLN A 114 -7.30 4.89 -11.90
N PHE A 115 -7.80 3.70 -12.16
CA PHE A 115 -7.07 2.63 -12.83
C PHE A 115 -7.28 2.73 -14.35
N ILE A 116 -6.17 2.90 -15.07
CA ILE A 116 -6.19 3.29 -16.49
C ILE A 116 -5.87 2.11 -17.39
N ASN A 117 -4.82 1.35 -17.09
CA ASN A 117 -4.41 0.21 -17.92
C ASN A 117 -3.83 -0.94 -17.09
N ILE A 118 -4.06 -2.18 -17.53
CA ILE A 118 -3.43 -3.39 -16.97
C ILE A 118 -2.87 -4.28 -18.08
N LYS A 119 -1.57 -4.56 -18.01
CA LYS A 119 -0.89 -5.45 -18.96
C LYS A 119 -0.37 -6.68 -18.24
N LYS A 120 -0.50 -7.83 -18.90
CA LYS A 120 0.21 -9.04 -18.50
C LYS A 120 1.61 -9.03 -19.12
N ILE A 121 2.64 -8.94 -18.28
CA ILE A 121 4.04 -9.09 -18.69
C ILE A 121 4.36 -10.57 -18.56
N ASN A 122 4.80 -11.17 -19.66
CA ASN A 122 4.99 -12.61 -19.79
C ASN A 122 6.30 -13.07 -19.14
#